data_AF-A0A7Y2C039-F1
#
_entry.id   AF-A0A7Y2C039-F1
#
_cell.length_a   1.000
_cell.length_b   1.000
_cell.length_c   1.000
_cell.angle_alpha   90.00
_cell.angle_beta   90.00
_cell.angle_gamma   90.00
#
_symmetry.space_group_name_H-M   'P 1'
#
loop_
_entity.id
_entity.type
_entity.pdbx_description
1 polymer ?
#
loop_
_entity_poly.entity_id
_entity_poly.type
_entity_poly.pdbx_seq_one_letter_code
_entity_poly.pdbx_strand_id
1 'polypeptide(L)'
;MKFLNLLLVVFLVGFITSCSSDGDCTASDWIGTYDLDPASEDCSDPNVSLSDFIVISAGATEGSIDFDGIEVEVNGCSLTYTDPFFGISGDADLDGDQITTSVLGCTGTFIRR
;
A
#
# COMPACT_ATOMS: atom_id res chain seq x y z
N MET A 1 35.41 28.30 16.55
CA MET A 1 34.81 27.60 15.40
C MET A 1 34.97 26.09 15.56
N LYS A 2 34.24 25.46 16.48
CA LYS A 2 34.32 24.00 16.73
C LYS A 2 32.97 23.34 17.08
N PHE A 3 31.87 24.10 17.10
CA PHE A 3 30.57 23.61 17.57
C PHE A 3 29.51 23.43 16.46
N LEU A 4 29.84 23.76 15.20
CA LEU A 4 28.85 23.74 14.12
C LEU A 4 28.73 22.40 13.38
N ASN A 5 29.67 21.47 13.58
CA ASN A 5 29.68 20.19 12.86
C ASN A 5 29.01 19.03 13.63
N LEU A 6 28.51 19.26 14.84
CA LEU A 6 27.91 18.19 15.66
C LEU A 6 26.38 18.08 15.51
N LEU A 7 25.74 19.04 14.85
CA LEU A 7 24.26 19.06 14.69
C LEU A 7 23.77 18.25 13.49
N LEU A 8 24.64 17.85 12.57
CA LEU A 8 24.21 17.19 11.32
C LEU A 8 24.12 15.65 11.44
N VAL A 9 24.63 15.06 12.53
CA VAL A 9 24.65 13.60 12.72
C VAL A 9 23.44 13.09 13.53
N VAL A 10 22.67 13.98 14.17
CA VAL A 10 21.47 13.60 14.94
C VAL A 10 20.21 13.50 14.07
N PHE A 11 20.25 13.97 12.82
CA PHE A 11 19.10 13.91 11.91
C PHE A 11 18.96 12.59 11.14
N LEU A 12 19.87 11.62 11.36
CA LEU A 12 19.95 10.39 10.56
C LEU A 12 19.70 9.09 11.35
N VAL A 13 19.07 9.16 12.53
CA VAL A 13 18.77 7.98 13.38
C VAL A 13 17.29 7.95 13.81
N GLY A 14 16.39 8.45 12.97
CA GLY A 14 14.95 8.56 13.27
C GLY A 14 14.02 7.55 12.59
N PHE A 15 14.48 6.77 11.59
CA PHE A 15 13.62 5.89 10.80
C PHE A 15 13.65 4.42 11.24
N ILE A 16 13.73 4.18 12.54
CA ILE A 16 13.45 2.86 13.13
C ILE A 16 12.41 3.02 14.22
N THR A 17 11.21 3.42 13.83
CA THR A 17 10.00 3.17 14.60
C THR A 17 9.28 1.98 13.98
N SER A 18 9.80 0.78 14.23
CA SER A 18 8.96 -0.40 14.26
C SER A 18 8.10 -0.30 15.52
N CYS A 19 6.82 0.02 15.39
CA CYS A 19 5.84 -0.28 16.42
C CYS A 19 4.46 -0.38 15.78
N SER A 20 4.13 -1.59 15.36
CA SER A 20 2.75 -2.06 15.24
C SER A 20 2.00 -1.69 16.51
N SER A 21 0.97 -0.87 16.37
CA SER A 21 -0.16 -0.75 17.30
C SER A 21 -1.26 0.03 16.57
N ASP A 22 -2.20 -0.71 15.99
CA ASP A 22 -3.57 -0.30 15.62
C ASP A 22 -3.83 1.20 15.42
N GLY A 23 -3.90 1.65 14.16
CA GLY A 23 -4.93 2.63 13.78
C GLY A 23 -4.62 3.69 12.73
N ASP A 24 -3.36 4.07 12.48
CA ASP A 24 -3.07 5.24 11.63
C ASP A 24 -2.10 4.90 10.49
N CYS A 25 -2.58 4.24 9.42
CA CYS A 25 -1.83 4.20 8.16
C CYS A 25 -1.97 5.54 7.43
N THR A 26 -0.84 6.07 6.98
CA THR A 26 -0.73 7.27 6.15
C THR A 26 -0.49 6.87 4.70
N ALA A 27 -0.71 7.79 3.75
CA ALA A 27 -0.44 7.54 2.33
C ALA A 27 0.99 6.99 2.07
N SER A 28 1.98 7.43 2.84
CA SER A 28 3.37 6.93 2.71
C SER A 28 3.54 5.47 3.12
N ASP A 29 2.70 4.94 4.00
CA ASP A 29 2.79 3.54 4.45
C ASP A 29 2.38 2.59 3.33
N TRP A 30 1.55 3.02 2.39
CA TRP A 30 1.10 2.21 1.25
C TRP A 30 2.11 2.16 0.09
N ILE A 31 3.00 3.15 -0.02
CA ILE A 31 3.90 3.28 -1.17
C ILE A 31 4.90 2.13 -1.23
N GLY A 32 4.96 1.46 -2.38
CA GLY A 32 5.84 0.31 -2.59
C GLY A 32 5.48 -0.51 -3.82
N THR A 33 6.23 -1.59 -4.00
CA THR A 33 5.88 -2.66 -4.94
C THR A 33 5.60 -3.91 -4.14
N TYR A 34 4.51 -4.59 -4.45
CA TYR A 34 4.07 -5.77 -3.74
C TYR A 34 3.86 -6.91 -4.73
N ASP A 35 4.34 -8.10 -4.39
CA ASP A 35 4.21 -9.31 -5.17
C ASP A 35 3.05 -10.16 -4.63
N LEU A 36 2.20 -10.69 -5.49
CA LEU A 36 1.13 -11.61 -5.10
C LEU A 36 1.74 -12.87 -4.49
N ASP A 37 1.26 -13.28 -3.31
CA ASP A 37 1.47 -14.65 -2.84
C ASP A 37 0.49 -15.57 -3.56
N PRO A 38 0.94 -16.42 -4.52
CA PRO A 38 0.04 -17.24 -5.32
C PRO A 38 -0.72 -18.28 -4.51
N ALA A 39 -0.24 -18.61 -3.30
CA ALA A 39 -0.93 -19.54 -2.40
C ALA A 39 -2.13 -18.88 -1.69
N SER A 40 -2.20 -17.55 -1.68
CA SER A 40 -3.27 -16.77 -1.05
C SER A 40 -4.41 -16.41 -2.00
N GLU A 41 -4.22 -16.59 -3.30
CA GLU A 41 -5.21 -16.25 -4.31
C GLU A 41 -6.39 -17.24 -4.26
N ASP A 42 -7.59 -16.69 -4.06
CA ASP A 42 -8.84 -17.44 -4.12
C ASP A 42 -9.85 -16.67 -4.98
N CYS A 43 -10.16 -17.24 -6.14
CA CYS A 43 -11.07 -16.70 -7.14
C CYS A 43 -12.26 -17.64 -7.33
N SER A 44 -13.46 -17.09 -7.24
CA SER A 44 -14.70 -17.83 -7.50
C SER A 44 -14.85 -18.27 -8.97
N ASP A 45 -14.24 -17.54 -9.92
CA ASP A 45 -14.15 -17.92 -11.34
C ASP A 45 -12.68 -18.27 -11.67
N PRO A 46 -12.39 -19.50 -12.14
CA PRO A 46 -11.02 -19.92 -12.46
C PRO A 46 -10.42 -19.23 -13.71
N ASN A 47 -11.19 -18.43 -14.44
CA ASN A 47 -10.69 -17.64 -15.58
C ASN A 47 -10.30 -16.21 -15.18
N VAL A 48 -10.56 -15.82 -13.93
CA VAL A 48 -10.14 -14.54 -13.37
C VAL A 48 -8.93 -14.80 -12.49
N SER A 49 -7.92 -13.94 -12.62
CA SER A 49 -6.78 -13.90 -11.70
C SER A 49 -6.46 -12.45 -11.37
N LEU A 50 -5.85 -12.26 -10.21
CA LEU A 50 -5.22 -11.02 -9.81
C LEU A 50 -3.93 -10.80 -10.60
N SER A 51 -3.47 -9.56 -10.65
CA SER A 51 -2.15 -9.21 -11.20
C SER A 51 -1.05 -9.85 -10.34
N ASP A 52 0.08 -10.23 -10.96
CA ASP A 52 1.23 -10.82 -10.23
C ASP A 52 1.87 -9.83 -9.24
N PHE A 53 1.73 -8.53 -9.47
CA PHE A 53 2.24 -7.48 -8.60
C PHE A 53 1.35 -6.24 -8.66
N ILE A 54 1.44 -5.42 -7.62
CA ILE A 54 0.87 -4.07 -7.57
C ILE A 54 1.99 -3.07 -7.32
N VAL A 55 1.89 -1.92 -7.97
CA VAL A 55 2.74 -0.76 -7.69
C VAL A 55 1.87 0.34 -7.12
N ILE A 56 2.24 0.81 -5.93
CA ILE A 56 1.59 1.93 -5.27
C ILE A 56 2.59 3.06 -5.17
N SER A 57 2.23 4.22 -5.70
CA SER A 57 3.07 5.42 -5.67
C SER A 57 2.33 6.60 -5.03
N ALA A 58 3.04 7.71 -4.78
CA ALA A 58 2.42 8.91 -4.24
C ALA A 58 1.42 9.49 -5.26
N GLY A 59 0.22 9.85 -4.79
CA GLY A 59 -0.80 10.47 -5.63
C GLY A 59 -0.53 11.94 -5.91
N ALA A 60 -1.46 12.60 -6.61
CA ALA A 60 -1.32 14.00 -6.99
C ALA A 60 -1.69 14.97 -5.85
N THR A 61 -2.48 14.52 -4.87
CA THR A 61 -2.90 15.28 -3.69
C THR A 61 -2.19 14.79 -2.42
N GLU A 62 -2.08 15.70 -1.44
CA GLU A 62 -1.60 15.32 -0.12
C GLU A 62 -2.62 14.37 0.54
N GLY A 63 -2.19 13.15 0.87
CA GLY A 63 -3.07 12.11 1.42
C GLY A 63 -3.57 11.09 0.40
N SER A 64 -3.30 11.28 -0.90
CA SER A 64 -3.63 10.28 -1.93
C SER A 64 -2.45 9.41 -2.34
N ILE A 65 -2.78 8.24 -2.89
CA ILE A 65 -1.87 7.32 -3.55
C ILE A 65 -2.37 7.05 -4.97
N ASP A 66 -1.45 6.70 -5.86
CA ASP A 66 -1.76 6.05 -7.12
C ASP A 66 -1.65 4.54 -6.91
N PHE A 67 -2.80 3.86 -6.92
CA PHE A 67 -2.95 2.42 -6.78
C PHE A 67 -3.14 1.82 -8.18
N ASP A 68 -2.04 1.33 -8.77
CA ASP A 68 -2.00 0.76 -10.12
C ASP A 68 -2.62 1.68 -11.21
N GLY A 69 -2.33 2.99 -11.14
CA GLY A 69 -2.87 3.99 -12.06
C GLY A 69 -4.23 4.58 -11.66
N ILE A 70 -4.79 4.19 -10.52
CA ILE A 70 -6.02 4.76 -9.96
C ILE A 70 -5.66 5.63 -8.77
N GLU A 71 -6.05 6.91 -8.81
CA GLU A 71 -5.86 7.80 -7.66
C GLU A 71 -6.91 7.53 -6.57
N VAL A 72 -6.43 7.27 -5.35
CA VAL A 72 -7.24 6.90 -4.19
C VAL A 72 -6.80 7.73 -2.98
N GLU A 73 -7.77 8.31 -2.28
CA GLU A 73 -7.54 9.00 -1.01
C GLU A 73 -7.36 7.98 0.12
N VAL A 74 -6.27 8.11 0.88
CA VAL A 74 -5.97 7.20 2.00
C VAL A 74 -6.56 7.77 3.28
N ASN A 75 -7.45 7.01 3.90
CA ASN A 75 -8.04 7.36 5.20
C ASN A 75 -7.92 6.17 6.16
N GLY A 76 -6.68 5.80 6.46
CA GLY A 76 -6.32 4.67 7.31
C GLY A 76 -5.76 3.48 6.53
N CYS A 77 -5.87 2.31 7.14
CA CYS A 77 -5.30 1.06 6.62
C CYS A 77 -6.23 0.28 5.71
N SER A 78 -7.44 0.78 5.47
CA SER A 78 -8.42 0.19 4.56
C SER A 78 -8.79 1.23 3.51
N LEU A 79 -8.87 0.81 2.25
CA LEU A 79 -9.34 1.64 1.17
C LEU A 79 -10.29 0.87 0.26
N THR A 80 -11.21 1.60 -0.35
CA THR A 80 -12.02 1.12 -1.47
C THR A 80 -11.60 1.93 -2.69
N TYR A 81 -11.23 1.24 -3.75
CA TYR A 81 -10.89 1.85 -5.04
C TYR A 81 -11.90 1.45 -6.09
N THR A 82 -12.03 2.25 -7.14
CA THR A 82 -12.91 1.94 -8.27
C THR A 82 -12.21 2.32 -9.55
N ASP A 83 -12.02 1.33 -10.42
CA ASP A 83 -11.50 1.56 -11.76
C ASP A 83 -12.48 2.45 -12.54
N PRO A 84 -12.06 3.63 -13.01
CA PRO A 84 -12.96 4.59 -13.66
C PRO A 84 -13.35 4.18 -15.10
N PHE A 85 -12.63 3.24 -15.72
CA PHE A 85 -12.89 2.77 -17.08
C PHE A 85 -13.90 1.62 -17.12
N PHE A 86 -13.77 0.67 -16.18
CA PHE A 86 -14.59 -0.53 -16.11
C PHE A 86 -15.65 -0.49 -15.00
N GLY A 87 -15.57 0.49 -14.09
CA GLY A 87 -16.49 0.63 -12.96
C GLY A 87 -16.36 -0.50 -11.93
N ILE A 88 -15.24 -1.22 -11.96
CA ILE A 88 -14.95 -2.33 -11.04
C ILE A 88 -14.45 -1.74 -9.73
N SER A 89 -15.11 -2.08 -8.63
CA SER A 89 -14.65 -1.71 -7.29
C SER A 89 -13.93 -2.87 -6.63
N GLY A 90 -12.94 -2.52 -5.83
CA GLY A 90 -12.22 -3.45 -4.97
C GLY A 90 -11.90 -2.80 -3.64
N ASP A 91 -11.64 -3.64 -2.66
CA ASP A 91 -11.20 -3.24 -1.33
C ASP A 91 -9.76 -3.72 -1.12
N ALA A 92 -8.98 -2.93 -0.40
CA ALA A 92 -7.63 -3.30 0.01
C ALA A 92 -7.38 -2.91 1.48
N ASP A 93 -6.73 -3.80 2.22
CA ASP A 93 -6.33 -3.62 3.61
C ASP A 93 -4.81 -3.78 3.73
N LEU A 94 -4.15 -2.78 4.31
CA LEU A 94 -2.72 -2.77 4.60
C LEU A 94 -2.46 -3.23 6.05
N ASP A 95 -1.66 -4.28 6.20
CA ASP A 95 -1.13 -4.73 7.49
C ASP A 95 0.40 -4.89 7.41
N GLY A 96 1.11 -3.82 7.78
CA GLY A 96 2.56 -3.72 7.70
C GLY A 96 3.06 -3.83 6.26
N ASP A 97 3.69 -4.96 5.93
CA ASP A 97 4.24 -5.23 4.60
C ASP A 97 3.28 -6.02 3.69
N GLN A 98 2.04 -6.26 4.13
CA GLN A 98 1.05 -7.04 3.41
C GLN A 98 -0.15 -6.19 2.99
N ILE A 99 -0.62 -6.40 1.77
CA ILE A 99 -1.90 -5.87 1.28
C ILE A 99 -2.83 -7.05 0.97
N THR A 100 -3.94 -7.15 1.67
CA THR A 100 -5.02 -8.07 1.28
C THR A 100 -6.01 -7.33 0.42
N THR A 101 -6.33 -7.85 -0.76
CA THR A 101 -7.26 -7.24 -1.71
C THR A 101 -8.44 -8.16 -1.99
N SER A 102 -9.59 -7.57 -2.28
CA SER A 102 -10.78 -8.25 -2.76
C SER A 102 -11.37 -7.46 -3.93
N VAL A 103 -11.42 -8.07 -5.12
CA VAL A 103 -11.98 -7.47 -6.33
C VAL A 103 -12.69 -8.52 -7.16
N LEU A 104 -13.92 -8.26 -7.60
CA LEU A 104 -14.71 -9.18 -8.44
C LEU A 104 -14.87 -10.61 -7.89
N GLY A 105 -14.85 -10.80 -6.57
CA GLY A 105 -14.93 -12.13 -5.96
C GLY A 105 -13.65 -12.96 -6.14
N CYS A 106 -12.53 -12.29 -6.41
CA CYS A 106 -11.18 -12.77 -6.20
C CYS A 106 -10.60 -12.07 -4.97
N THR A 107 -9.92 -12.83 -4.13
CA THR A 107 -9.16 -12.33 -2.99
C THR A 107 -7.72 -12.79 -3.09
N GLY A 108 -6.79 -12.00 -2.56
CA GLY A 108 -5.37 -12.35 -2.54
C GLY A 108 -4.58 -11.45 -1.63
N THR A 109 -3.40 -11.91 -1.23
CA THR A 109 -2.46 -11.17 -0.39
C THR A 109 -1.20 -10.86 -1.18
N PHE A 110 -0.81 -9.60 -1.20
CA PHE A 110 0.41 -9.11 -1.80
C PHE A 110 1.42 -8.76 -0.71
N ILE A 111 2.67 -9.15 -0.90
CA ILE A 111 3.76 -8.96 0.06
C ILE A 111 4.76 -7.97 -0.51
N ARG A 112 5.17 -6.99 0.29
CA ARG A 112 6.16 -5.98 -0.10
C ARG A 112 7.48 -6.64 -0.51
N ARG A 113 8.03 -6.17 -1.63
CA ARG A 113 9.32 -6.60 -2.18
C ARG A 113 10.52 -5.93 -1.49
#